data_AF-A0A2P4T1M9-F1
#
_entry.id   AF-A0A2P4T1M9-F1
#
_cell.length_a   1.000
_cell.length_b   1.000
_cell.length_c   1.000
_cell.angle_alpha   90.00
_cell.angle_beta   90.00
_cell.angle_gamma   90.00
#
_symmetry.space_group_name_H-M   'P 1'
#
loop_
_entity.id
_entity.type
_entity.pdbx_description
1 polymer ?
#
loop_
_entity_poly.entity_id
_entity_poly.type
_entity_poly.pdbx_seq_one_letter_code
_entity_poly.pdbx_strand_id
1 'polypeptide(L)'
;MAEAVVELLERAARREAPLEELRALRLAVQAVPPAALRARLSDEHLAALFTLLSASEREQLSACVAVLERLLQALDPLYVIQNLREELRKGLFHPDDSVKILSISQVGRIVENSDAVREILNSPELLRQIINCIGGEKIAVAKEAIKSLSRIAQTQDGLEALFVSSLLSDLKNVMATNDVVRYRVYELIVEISSVSADSLNYCANSGLISDLIGELTGDDVLVRATCIEMVTSLAHTPHGRQYLAQQGIIDKISNIIIGAESDPFSGFYLPGFIKFFGNLAVVDSPQQICERYPVFMEKVFEMAESHDPTMNGVAVDTLGILGSSVEGKQVLQKAS
;
A
#
# COMPACT_ATOMS: atom_id res chain seq x y z
N MET A 1 -29.00 -17.49 19.54
CA MET A 1 -27.87 -17.17 18.62
C MET A 1 -26.53 -17.35 19.29
N ALA A 2 -26.27 -16.65 20.40
CA ALA A 2 -25.06 -16.76 21.21
C ALA A 2 -24.69 -18.20 21.66
N GLU A 3 -25.64 -18.96 22.21
CA GLU A 3 -25.42 -20.35 22.65
C GLU A 3 -25.22 -21.30 21.47
N ALA A 4 -25.90 -21.05 20.34
CA ALA A 4 -25.74 -21.81 19.11
C ALA A 4 -24.30 -21.72 18.54
N VAL A 5 -23.58 -20.63 18.80
CA VAL A 5 -22.16 -20.52 18.42
C VAL A 5 -21.30 -21.51 19.20
N VAL A 6 -21.56 -21.73 20.49
CA VAL A 6 -20.78 -22.67 21.33
C VAL A 6 -20.97 -24.10 20.82
N GLU A 7 -22.21 -24.51 20.58
CA GLU A 7 -22.52 -25.84 20.07
C GLU A 7 -21.86 -26.08 18.69
N LEU A 8 -21.91 -25.08 17.81
CA LEU A 8 -21.27 -25.16 16.50
C LEU A 8 -19.74 -25.15 16.58
N LEU A 9 -19.14 -24.45 17.55
CA LEU A 9 -17.70 -24.50 17.80
C LEU A 9 -17.26 -25.87 18.30
N GLU A 10 -18.01 -26.46 19.24
CA GLU A 10 -17.73 -27.81 19.74
C GLU A 10 -17.83 -28.85 18.64
N ARG A 11 -18.81 -28.73 17.75
CA ARG A 11 -18.97 -29.62 16.59
C ARG A 11 -17.84 -29.46 15.59
N ALA A 12 -17.51 -28.22 15.22
CA ALA A 12 -16.40 -27.93 14.32
C ALA A 12 -15.03 -28.38 14.89
N ALA A 13 -14.89 -28.43 16.22
CA ALA A 13 -13.68 -28.90 16.88
C ALA A 13 -13.54 -30.43 16.87
N ARG A 14 -14.63 -31.19 16.70
CA ARG A 14 -14.63 -32.65 16.56
C ARG A 14 -14.26 -33.02 15.12
N ARG A 15 -12.96 -32.93 14.79
CA ARG A 15 -12.22 -33.36 13.57
C ARG A 15 -13.03 -33.65 12.29
N GLU A 16 -12.59 -33.02 11.20
CA GLU A 16 -13.22 -33.04 9.86
C GLU A 16 -14.62 -32.40 9.86
N ALA A 17 -14.71 -31.17 10.38
CA ALA A 17 -15.94 -30.38 10.31
C ALA A 17 -16.48 -30.39 8.86
N PRO A 18 -17.67 -31.00 8.62
CA PRO A 18 -18.28 -30.98 7.31
C PRO A 18 -18.45 -29.53 6.86
N LEU A 19 -18.30 -29.28 5.56
CA LEU A 19 -18.44 -27.93 5.00
C LEU A 19 -19.71 -27.19 5.46
N GLU A 20 -20.81 -27.91 5.59
CA GLU A 20 -22.08 -27.38 6.08
C GLU A 20 -22.01 -26.88 7.53
N GLU A 21 -21.25 -27.55 8.40
CA GLU A 21 -21.05 -27.08 9.78
C GLU A 21 -20.19 -25.82 9.83
N LEU A 22 -19.15 -25.74 9.01
CA LEU A 22 -18.34 -24.53 8.87
C LEU A 22 -19.15 -23.36 8.30
N ARG A 23 -20.06 -23.62 7.34
CA ARG A 23 -20.99 -22.62 6.80
C ARG A 23 -21.98 -22.14 7.86
N ALA A 24 -22.57 -23.06 8.63
CA ALA A 24 -23.45 -22.72 9.74
C ALA A 24 -22.72 -21.91 10.82
N LEU A 25 -21.51 -22.33 11.19
CA LEU A 25 -20.66 -21.61 12.14
C LEU A 25 -20.33 -20.22 11.62
N ARG A 26 -19.95 -20.07 10.35
CA ARG A 26 -19.70 -18.77 9.70
C ARG A 26 -20.89 -17.83 9.86
N LEU A 27 -22.10 -18.28 9.54
CA LEU A 27 -23.31 -17.46 9.69
C LEU A 27 -23.56 -17.09 11.15
N ALA A 28 -23.36 -18.05 12.07
CA ALA A 28 -23.58 -17.82 13.50
C ALA A 28 -22.58 -16.81 14.09
N VAL A 29 -21.28 -16.89 13.75
CA VAL A 29 -20.27 -15.94 14.26
C VAL A 29 -20.43 -14.53 13.67
N GLN A 30 -20.97 -14.42 12.46
CA GLN A 30 -21.27 -13.13 11.84
C GLN A 30 -22.48 -12.45 12.49
N ALA A 31 -23.47 -13.23 12.93
CA ALA A 31 -24.67 -12.72 13.61
C ALA A 31 -24.44 -12.27 15.07
N VAL A 32 -23.24 -12.52 15.62
CA VAL A 32 -22.92 -12.21 17.03
C VAL A 32 -21.87 -11.10 17.13
N PRO A 33 -22.03 -10.12 18.03
CA PRO A 33 -21.02 -9.09 18.26
C PRO A 33 -19.67 -9.67 18.76
N PRO A 34 -18.52 -9.06 18.43
CA PRO A 34 -17.21 -9.62 18.78
C PRO A 34 -17.03 -9.84 20.28
N ALA A 35 -17.47 -8.88 21.11
CA ALA A 35 -17.36 -8.97 22.56
C ALA A 35 -18.03 -10.23 23.14
N ALA A 36 -19.13 -10.67 22.54
CA ALA A 36 -19.85 -11.87 22.99
C ALA A 36 -19.20 -13.18 22.50
N LEU A 37 -18.35 -13.13 21.46
CA LEU A 37 -17.57 -14.27 20.98
C LEU A 37 -16.39 -14.55 21.89
N ARG A 38 -15.68 -13.50 22.36
CA ARG A 38 -14.51 -13.61 23.25
C ARG A 38 -14.76 -14.53 24.44
N ALA A 39 -15.90 -14.35 25.12
CA ALA A 39 -16.26 -15.09 26.33
C ALA A 39 -16.55 -16.60 26.09
N ARG A 40 -16.63 -17.02 24.83
CA ARG A 40 -17.03 -18.37 24.40
C ARG A 40 -15.91 -19.12 23.68
N LEU A 41 -14.81 -18.43 23.36
CA LEU A 41 -13.67 -19.02 22.68
C LEU A 41 -12.73 -19.66 23.71
N SER A 42 -12.36 -20.91 23.45
CA SER A 42 -11.31 -21.62 24.16
C SER A 42 -10.13 -21.86 23.20
N ASP A 43 -8.95 -22.09 23.77
CA ASP A 43 -7.75 -22.39 23.01
C ASP A 43 -7.91 -23.68 22.20
N GLU A 44 -8.67 -24.66 22.72
CA GLU A 44 -8.99 -25.91 22.02
C GLU A 44 -9.82 -25.66 20.76
N HIS A 45 -10.82 -24.78 20.83
CA HIS A 45 -11.63 -24.41 19.66
C HIS A 45 -10.76 -23.75 18.57
N LEU A 46 -9.86 -22.85 18.95
CA LEU A 46 -8.96 -22.19 18.02
C LEU A 46 -7.97 -23.19 17.40
N ALA A 47 -7.35 -24.05 18.20
CA ALA A 47 -6.41 -25.06 17.72
C ALA A 47 -7.05 -26.02 16.69
N ALA A 48 -8.31 -26.42 16.93
CA ALA A 48 -9.03 -27.25 15.99
C ALA A 48 -9.28 -26.52 14.65
N LEU A 49 -9.72 -25.27 14.70
CA LEU A 49 -9.93 -24.45 13.49
C LEU A 49 -8.63 -24.19 12.72
N PHE A 50 -7.51 -23.90 13.41
CA PHE A 50 -6.20 -23.76 12.75
C PHE A 50 -5.75 -25.05 12.08
N THR A 51 -6.03 -26.21 12.68
CA THR A 51 -5.72 -27.51 12.07
C THR A 51 -6.45 -27.70 10.73
N LEU A 52 -7.70 -27.21 10.63
CA LEU A 52 -8.47 -27.29 9.38
C LEU A 52 -7.81 -26.51 8.24
N LEU A 53 -7.05 -25.44 8.52
CA LEU A 53 -6.37 -24.68 7.46
C LEU A 53 -5.40 -25.55 6.65
N SER A 54 -4.78 -26.55 7.28
CA SER A 54 -3.77 -27.41 6.63
C SER A 54 -4.37 -28.63 5.90
N ALA A 55 -5.60 -29.01 6.21
CA ALA A 55 -6.19 -30.29 5.79
C ALA A 55 -7.48 -30.15 4.94
N SER A 56 -7.93 -28.93 4.69
CA SER A 56 -9.22 -28.66 4.06
C SER A 56 -9.17 -28.56 2.54
N GLU A 57 -10.25 -28.99 1.89
CA GLU A 57 -10.53 -28.62 0.51
C GLU A 57 -10.85 -27.12 0.39
N ARG A 58 -10.75 -26.55 -0.82
CA ARG A 58 -10.80 -25.11 -1.06
C ARG A 58 -12.03 -24.40 -0.47
N GLU A 59 -13.21 -25.03 -0.54
CA GLU A 59 -14.44 -24.44 0.02
C GLU A 59 -14.47 -24.47 1.56
N GLN A 60 -14.00 -25.57 2.16
CA GLN A 60 -13.85 -25.69 3.62
C GLN A 60 -12.82 -24.70 4.14
N LEU A 61 -11.70 -24.54 3.43
CA LEU A 61 -10.68 -23.57 3.75
C LEU A 61 -11.24 -22.14 3.74
N SER A 62 -11.97 -21.77 2.69
CA SER A 62 -12.60 -20.45 2.60
C SER A 62 -13.60 -20.18 3.73
N ALA A 63 -14.44 -21.18 4.07
CA ALA A 63 -15.37 -21.06 5.19
C ALA A 63 -14.63 -20.94 6.53
N CYS A 64 -13.58 -21.74 6.73
CA CYS A 64 -12.74 -21.71 7.93
C CYS A 64 -12.02 -20.37 8.11
N VAL A 65 -11.43 -19.83 7.04
CA VAL A 65 -10.78 -18.50 7.05
C VAL A 65 -11.79 -17.42 7.45
N ALA A 66 -13.00 -17.42 6.90
CA ALA A 66 -14.03 -16.44 7.25
C ALA A 66 -14.50 -16.56 8.72
N VAL A 67 -14.55 -17.79 9.26
CA VAL A 67 -14.82 -18.02 10.68
C VAL A 67 -13.68 -17.47 11.53
N LEU A 68 -12.44 -17.84 11.24
CA LEU A 68 -11.26 -17.41 11.99
C LEU A 68 -11.07 -15.90 11.93
N GLU A 69 -11.27 -15.25 10.78
CA GLU A 69 -11.25 -13.79 10.66
C GLU A 69 -12.17 -13.14 11.70
N ARG A 70 -13.39 -13.66 11.81
CA ARG A 70 -14.38 -13.13 12.74
C ARG A 70 -14.04 -13.41 14.20
N LEU A 71 -13.55 -14.61 14.51
CA LEU A 71 -13.20 -15.00 15.86
C LEU A 71 -11.93 -14.27 16.35
N LEU A 72 -10.92 -14.13 15.50
CA LEU A 72 -9.70 -13.42 15.83
C LEU A 72 -9.97 -11.93 16.07
N GLN A 73 -10.89 -11.30 15.32
CA GLN A 73 -11.37 -9.94 15.60
C GLN A 73 -11.92 -9.75 17.02
N ALA A 74 -12.46 -10.80 17.63
CA ALA A 74 -12.94 -10.76 19.01
C ALA A 74 -11.82 -10.88 20.05
N LEU A 75 -10.63 -11.35 19.66
CA LEU A 75 -9.48 -11.51 20.55
C LEU A 75 -8.71 -10.20 20.69
N ASP A 76 -8.14 -10.02 21.87
CA ASP A 76 -7.22 -8.93 22.17
C ASP A 76 -5.91 -9.10 21.37
N PRO A 77 -5.38 -8.05 20.71
CA PRO A 77 -4.17 -8.16 19.90
C PRO A 77 -2.93 -8.64 20.67
N LEU A 78 -2.78 -8.28 21.95
CA LEU A 78 -1.67 -8.74 22.78
C LEU A 78 -1.77 -10.25 23.03
N TYR A 79 -2.98 -10.75 23.29
CA TYR A 79 -3.22 -12.19 23.38
C TYR A 79 -2.84 -12.91 22.09
N VAL A 80 -3.20 -12.36 20.92
CA VAL A 80 -2.91 -12.97 19.61
C VAL A 80 -1.39 -13.11 19.40
N ILE A 81 -0.60 -12.05 19.61
CA ILE A 81 0.85 -12.12 19.37
C ILE A 81 1.61 -12.94 20.42
N GLN A 82 1.08 -13.07 21.64
CA GLN A 82 1.70 -13.85 22.72
C GLN A 82 1.36 -15.35 22.64
N ASN A 83 0.12 -15.70 22.29
CA ASN A 83 -0.37 -17.08 22.39
C ASN A 83 -0.57 -17.75 21.04
N LEU A 84 -0.78 -16.97 19.96
CA LEU A 84 -1.03 -17.48 18.61
C LEU A 84 0.12 -17.17 17.65
N ARG A 85 1.31 -16.84 18.15
CA ARG A 85 2.49 -16.49 17.35
C ARG A 85 2.85 -17.56 16.32
N GLU A 86 2.89 -18.81 16.73
CA GLU A 86 3.20 -19.92 15.82
C GLU A 86 2.11 -20.11 14.75
N GLU A 87 0.84 -19.86 15.08
CA GLU A 87 -0.25 -19.96 14.11
C GLU A 87 -0.20 -18.80 13.11
N LEU A 88 0.12 -17.58 13.57
CA LEU A 88 0.43 -16.45 12.68
C LEU A 88 1.58 -16.78 11.74
N ARG A 89 2.68 -17.32 12.29
CA ARG A 89 3.85 -17.73 11.50
C ARG A 89 3.44 -18.75 10.44
N LYS A 90 2.79 -19.84 10.82
CA LYS A 90 2.29 -20.86 9.88
C LYS A 90 1.40 -20.25 8.79
N GLY A 91 0.51 -19.34 9.16
CA GLY A 91 -0.40 -18.69 8.23
C GLY A 91 0.30 -17.78 7.22
N LEU A 92 1.38 -17.09 7.63
CA LEU A 92 2.22 -16.29 6.72
C LEU A 92 3.03 -17.13 5.72
N PHE A 93 3.31 -18.40 6.05
CA PHE A 93 3.96 -19.37 5.16
C PHE A 93 2.98 -20.28 4.42
N HIS A 94 1.67 -20.10 4.63
CA HIS A 94 0.66 -20.97 4.07
C HIS A 94 0.61 -20.84 2.53
N PRO A 95 0.40 -21.93 1.75
CA PRO A 95 0.33 -21.82 0.29
C PRO A 95 -0.88 -21.03 -0.20
N ASP A 96 -2.02 -21.14 0.49
CA ASP A 96 -3.24 -20.41 0.15
C ASP A 96 -3.19 -18.94 0.58
N ASP A 97 -3.46 -18.05 -0.38
CA ASP A 97 -3.38 -16.60 -0.20
C ASP A 97 -4.41 -16.04 0.79
N SER A 98 -5.58 -16.68 0.96
CA SER A 98 -6.59 -16.21 1.92
C SER A 98 -6.11 -16.38 3.36
N VAL A 99 -5.32 -17.43 3.63
CA VAL A 99 -4.69 -17.66 4.94
C VAL A 99 -3.55 -16.66 5.19
N LYS A 100 -2.75 -16.34 4.16
CA LYS A 100 -1.74 -15.28 4.26
C LYS A 100 -2.40 -13.94 4.59
N ILE A 101 -3.46 -13.56 3.85
CA ILE A 101 -4.20 -12.31 4.09
C ILE A 101 -4.76 -12.26 5.51
N LEU A 102 -5.38 -13.36 5.98
CA LEU A 102 -5.86 -13.44 7.36
C LEU A 102 -4.74 -13.15 8.36
N SER A 103 -3.57 -13.78 8.17
CA SER A 103 -2.42 -13.65 9.07
C SER A 103 -1.82 -12.24 9.05
N ILE A 104 -1.63 -11.66 7.86
CA ILE A 104 -1.13 -10.30 7.70
C ILE A 104 -2.12 -9.29 8.31
N SER A 105 -3.42 -9.49 8.13
CA SER A 105 -4.44 -8.59 8.71
C SER A 105 -4.42 -8.59 10.25
N GLN A 106 -4.07 -9.72 10.88
CA GLN A 106 -3.88 -9.76 12.33
C GLN A 106 -2.64 -8.98 12.76
N VAL A 107 -1.55 -9.04 11.99
CA VAL A 107 -0.39 -8.16 12.24
C VAL A 107 -0.78 -6.70 12.11
N GLY A 108 -1.57 -6.36 11.09
CA GLY A 108 -2.14 -5.02 10.92
C GLY A 108 -3.00 -4.54 12.11
N ARG A 109 -3.60 -5.44 12.89
CA ARG A 109 -4.30 -5.11 14.16
C ARG A 109 -3.35 -5.04 15.36
N ILE A 110 -2.34 -5.89 15.41
CA ILE A 110 -1.33 -5.92 16.48
C ILE A 110 -0.57 -4.59 16.53
N VAL A 111 -0.25 -4.03 15.37
CA VAL A 111 0.53 -2.78 15.27
C VAL A 111 -0.25 -1.54 15.68
N GLU A 112 -1.59 -1.61 15.67
CA GLU A 112 -2.47 -0.53 16.15
C GLU A 112 -2.65 -0.56 17.68
N ASN A 113 -2.17 -1.61 18.36
CA ASN A 113 -2.25 -1.75 19.81
C ASN A 113 -0.90 -1.42 20.48
N SER A 114 -0.91 -0.45 21.40
CA SER A 114 0.31 0.08 22.04
C SER A 114 1.11 -0.94 22.84
N ASP A 115 0.45 -1.96 23.40
CA ASP A 115 1.11 -3.00 24.19
C ASP A 115 1.63 -4.12 23.29
N ALA A 116 0.87 -4.48 22.25
CA ALA A 116 1.18 -5.59 21.34
C ALA A 116 2.21 -5.22 20.27
N VAL A 117 2.32 -3.95 19.87
CA VAL A 117 3.26 -3.50 18.84
C VAL A 117 4.72 -3.83 19.21
N ARG A 118 5.07 -3.78 20.49
CA ARG A 118 6.43 -4.12 20.96
C ARG A 118 6.78 -5.59 20.73
N GLU A 119 5.81 -6.49 20.87
CA GLU A 119 6.02 -7.93 20.65
C GLU A 119 6.31 -8.24 19.19
N ILE A 120 5.60 -7.61 18.25
CA ILE A 120 5.82 -7.82 16.82
C ILE A 120 7.13 -7.19 16.33
N LEU A 121 7.49 -6.01 16.84
CA LEU A 121 8.79 -5.38 16.54
C LEU A 121 9.97 -6.22 17.03
N ASN A 122 9.79 -6.98 18.13
CA ASN A 122 10.77 -7.95 18.63
C ASN A 122 10.73 -9.31 17.91
N SER A 123 9.94 -9.45 16.84
CA SER A 123 9.79 -10.68 16.05
C SER A 123 10.20 -10.45 14.59
N PRO A 124 11.50 -10.20 14.30
CA PRO A 124 11.98 -9.83 12.96
C PRO A 124 11.67 -10.90 11.89
N GLU A 125 11.55 -12.17 12.27
CA GLU A 125 11.16 -13.26 11.38
C GLU A 125 9.73 -13.10 10.83
N LEU A 126 8.79 -12.59 11.63
CA LEU A 126 7.43 -12.32 11.17
C LEU A 126 7.42 -11.12 10.22
N LEU A 127 8.14 -10.06 10.56
CA LEU A 127 8.27 -8.86 9.72
C LEU A 127 8.93 -9.19 8.37
N ARG A 128 10.01 -9.97 8.38
CA ARG A 128 10.66 -10.48 7.17
C ARG A 128 9.67 -11.25 6.30
N GLN A 129 8.83 -12.09 6.89
CA GLN A 129 7.87 -12.86 6.11
C GLN A 129 6.77 -11.97 5.50
N ILE A 130 6.34 -10.91 6.18
CA ILE A 130 5.40 -9.93 5.61
C ILE A 130 6.06 -9.19 4.44
N ILE A 131 7.35 -8.83 4.56
CA ILE A 131 8.13 -8.26 3.45
C ILE A 131 8.16 -9.23 2.26
N ASN A 132 8.41 -10.52 2.49
CA ASN A 132 8.35 -11.54 1.43
C ASN A 132 6.96 -11.64 0.78
N CYS A 133 5.87 -11.40 1.52
CA CYS A 133 4.52 -11.41 0.99
C CYS A 133 4.25 -10.29 -0.04
N ILE A 134 5.02 -9.19 -0.05
CA ILE A 134 4.97 -8.17 -1.12
C ILE A 134 5.33 -8.80 -2.48
N GLY A 135 6.29 -9.72 -2.46
CA GLY A 135 6.76 -10.47 -3.64
C GLY A 135 5.81 -11.56 -4.14
N GLY A 136 4.71 -11.84 -3.41
CA GLY A 136 3.77 -12.89 -3.79
C GLY A 136 3.01 -12.59 -5.08
N GLU A 137 2.62 -13.62 -5.84
CA GLU A 137 1.92 -13.43 -7.13
C GLU A 137 0.59 -12.68 -6.98
N LYS A 138 -0.17 -13.00 -5.92
CA LYS A 138 -1.49 -12.42 -5.67
C LYS A 138 -1.40 -10.98 -5.15
N ILE A 139 -1.87 -10.03 -5.97
CA ILE A 139 -1.87 -8.60 -5.62
C ILE A 139 -2.58 -8.29 -4.29
N ALA A 140 -3.63 -9.04 -3.93
CA ALA A 140 -4.34 -8.84 -2.67
C ALA A 140 -3.47 -9.12 -1.43
N VAL A 141 -2.57 -10.13 -1.52
CA VAL A 141 -1.61 -10.44 -0.45
C VAL A 141 -0.59 -9.31 -0.32
N ALA A 142 -0.04 -8.86 -1.45
CA ALA A 142 0.92 -7.76 -1.48
C ALA A 142 0.32 -6.47 -0.90
N LYS A 143 -0.92 -6.11 -1.27
CA LYS A 143 -1.60 -4.92 -0.74
C LYS A 143 -1.81 -4.99 0.76
N GLU A 144 -2.21 -6.14 1.31
CA GLU A 144 -2.37 -6.27 2.76
C GLU A 144 -1.00 -6.21 3.49
N ALA A 145 0.06 -6.73 2.86
CA ALA A 145 1.44 -6.64 3.38
C ALA A 145 1.94 -5.19 3.41
N ILE A 146 1.79 -4.47 2.30
CA ILE A 146 2.14 -3.05 2.18
C ILE A 146 1.42 -2.26 3.27
N LYS A 147 0.10 -2.37 3.35
CA LYS A 147 -0.73 -1.69 4.36
C LYS A 147 -0.28 -1.99 5.79
N SER A 148 0.10 -3.23 6.09
CA SER A 148 0.54 -3.62 7.44
C SER A 148 1.93 -3.06 7.78
N LEU A 149 2.86 -3.08 6.83
CA LEU A 149 4.20 -2.49 6.99
C LEU A 149 4.14 -0.96 7.07
N SER A 150 3.26 -0.33 6.29
CA SER A 150 3.00 1.12 6.35
C SER A 150 2.51 1.54 7.75
N ARG A 151 1.67 0.71 8.40
CA ARG A 151 1.24 0.93 9.79
C ARG A 151 2.37 0.75 10.80
N ILE A 152 3.24 -0.24 10.62
CA ILE A 152 4.43 -0.42 11.46
C ILE A 152 5.29 0.84 11.43
N ALA A 153 5.50 1.40 10.25
CA ALA A 153 6.29 2.60 10.01
C ALA A 153 5.65 3.92 10.52
N GLN A 154 4.48 3.88 11.18
CA GLN A 154 3.88 5.06 11.82
C GLN A 154 4.52 5.40 13.17
N THR A 155 5.36 4.52 13.70
CA THR A 155 6.11 4.73 14.94
C THR A 155 7.60 4.82 14.66
N GLN A 156 8.35 5.51 15.52
CA GLN A 156 9.80 5.59 15.39
C GLN A 156 10.46 4.21 15.45
N ASP A 157 10.11 3.38 16.44
CA ASP A 157 10.66 2.02 16.58
C ASP A 157 10.38 1.17 15.34
N GLY A 158 9.21 1.34 14.70
CA GLY A 158 8.87 0.65 13.46
C GLY A 158 9.65 1.15 12.25
N LEU A 159 9.92 2.46 12.14
CA LEU A 159 10.81 3.01 11.12
C LEU A 159 12.25 2.48 11.29
N GLU A 160 12.76 2.48 12.52
CA GLU A 160 14.08 1.95 12.84
C GLU A 160 14.15 0.44 12.52
N ALA A 161 13.13 -0.33 12.88
CA ALA A 161 13.04 -1.75 12.54
C ALA A 161 13.09 -1.97 11.02
N LEU A 162 12.34 -1.21 10.22
CA LEU A 162 12.27 -1.44 8.76
C LEU A 162 13.50 -0.93 8.01
N PHE A 163 14.06 0.22 8.41
CA PHE A 163 15.05 0.95 7.60
C PHE A 163 16.47 0.95 8.18
N VAL A 164 16.66 0.59 9.46
CA VAL A 164 17.98 0.58 10.12
C VAL A 164 18.46 -0.83 10.46
N SER A 165 17.58 -1.83 10.39
CA SER A 165 17.92 -3.25 10.65
C SER A 165 18.20 -4.04 9.36
N SER A 166 18.41 -5.36 9.51
CA SER A 166 18.51 -6.29 8.37
C SER A 166 17.25 -6.35 7.50
N LEU A 167 16.09 -5.87 7.99
CA LEU A 167 14.85 -5.85 7.22
C LEU A 167 14.93 -4.95 5.98
N LEU A 168 15.78 -3.91 5.99
CA LEU A 168 16.02 -3.11 4.79
C LEU A 168 16.66 -3.96 3.68
N SER A 169 17.59 -4.85 4.04
CA SER A 169 18.19 -5.77 3.08
C SER A 169 17.15 -6.76 2.54
N ASP A 170 16.24 -7.24 3.39
CA ASP A 170 15.13 -8.10 2.98
C ASP A 170 14.19 -7.38 1.98
N LEU A 171 13.86 -6.10 2.23
CA LEU A 171 13.09 -5.25 1.30
C LEU A 171 13.79 -5.12 -0.06
N LYS A 172 15.10 -4.82 -0.06
CA LYS A 172 15.89 -4.70 -1.29
C LYS A 172 15.99 -6.02 -2.06
N ASN A 173 16.09 -7.15 -1.35
CA ASN A 173 16.08 -8.47 -1.98
C ASN A 173 14.74 -8.78 -2.64
N VAL A 174 13.62 -8.49 -1.97
CA VAL A 174 12.28 -8.65 -2.55
C VAL A 174 12.12 -7.75 -3.78
N MET A 175 12.53 -6.49 -3.67
CA MET A 175 12.51 -5.52 -4.77
C MET A 175 13.29 -6.00 -6.01
N ALA A 176 14.39 -6.73 -5.83
CA ALA A 176 15.21 -7.25 -6.92
C ALA A 176 14.57 -8.44 -7.69
N THR A 177 13.41 -8.94 -7.25
CA THR A 177 12.78 -10.15 -7.85
C THR A 177 12.34 -9.92 -9.30
N ASN A 178 11.62 -8.83 -9.55
CA ASN A 178 11.17 -8.39 -10.88
C ASN A 178 10.55 -7.00 -10.77
N ASP A 179 10.24 -6.38 -11.91
CA ASP A 179 9.69 -5.03 -11.98
C ASP A 179 8.37 -4.89 -11.20
N VAL A 180 7.42 -5.81 -11.39
CA VAL A 180 6.12 -5.76 -10.69
C VAL A 180 6.30 -5.73 -9.16
N VAL A 181 7.22 -6.54 -8.63
CA VAL A 181 7.52 -6.56 -7.20
C VAL A 181 8.26 -5.29 -6.76
N ARG A 182 9.19 -4.80 -7.58
CA ARG A 182 9.90 -3.53 -7.32
C ARG A 182 8.92 -2.36 -7.17
N TYR A 183 7.94 -2.24 -8.07
CA TYR A 183 6.90 -1.22 -8.00
C TYR A 183 6.03 -1.30 -6.74
N ARG A 184 5.75 -2.52 -6.26
CA ARG A 184 5.03 -2.71 -4.98
C ARG A 184 5.85 -2.29 -3.77
N VAL A 185 7.18 -2.47 -3.82
CA VAL A 185 8.06 -1.92 -2.79
C VAL A 185 8.07 -0.39 -2.87
N TYR A 186 8.14 0.22 -4.06
CA TYR A 186 8.02 1.67 -4.18
C TYR A 186 6.67 2.20 -3.68
N GLU A 187 5.56 1.49 -3.91
CA GLU A 187 4.24 1.82 -3.35
C GLU A 187 4.31 1.92 -1.81
N LEU A 188 4.91 0.91 -1.14
CA LEU A 188 5.16 0.95 0.31
C LEU A 188 6.01 2.16 0.71
N ILE A 189 7.11 2.42 -0.01
CA ILE A 189 8.03 3.51 0.34
C ILE A 189 7.35 4.87 0.20
N VAL A 190 6.52 5.08 -0.83
CA VAL A 190 5.77 6.32 -1.01
C VAL A 190 4.65 6.46 0.03
N GLU A 191 3.95 5.38 0.38
CA GLU A 191 2.94 5.40 1.43
C GLU A 191 3.57 5.83 2.78
N ILE A 192 4.69 5.21 3.17
CA ILE A 192 5.43 5.56 4.40
C ILE A 192 5.93 7.01 4.34
N SER A 193 6.56 7.39 3.23
CA SER A 193 7.13 8.73 3.06
C SER A 193 6.07 9.83 3.13
N SER A 194 4.84 9.53 2.76
CA SER A 194 3.74 10.50 2.76
C SER A 194 3.19 10.79 4.16
N VAL A 195 3.52 9.98 5.18
CA VAL A 195 3.02 10.16 6.55
C VAL A 195 3.66 11.36 7.24
N SER A 196 4.97 11.53 7.15
CA SER A 196 5.70 12.59 7.84
C SER A 196 7.06 12.88 7.19
N ALA A 197 7.63 14.05 7.51
CA ALA A 197 9.00 14.40 7.09
C ALA A 197 10.04 13.41 7.64
N ASP A 198 9.86 12.92 8.87
CA ASP A 198 10.76 11.95 9.48
C ASP A 198 10.70 10.60 8.76
N SER A 199 9.49 10.10 8.47
CA SER A 199 9.28 8.88 7.67
C SER A 199 9.93 9.00 6.28
N LEU A 200 9.78 10.15 5.62
CA LEU A 200 10.46 10.42 4.35
C LEU A 200 11.98 10.41 4.49
N ASN A 201 12.55 10.96 5.56
CA ASN A 201 13.99 10.94 5.78
C ASN A 201 14.53 9.51 5.93
N TYR A 202 13.83 8.62 6.63
CA TYR A 202 14.19 7.19 6.69
C TYR A 202 14.18 6.54 5.30
N CYS A 203 13.11 6.75 4.55
CA CYS A 203 12.97 6.23 3.18
C CYS A 203 14.05 6.79 2.24
N ALA A 204 14.38 8.08 2.33
CA ALA A 204 15.42 8.71 1.53
C ALA A 204 16.81 8.17 1.88
N ASN A 205 17.14 8.08 3.16
CA ASN A 205 18.42 7.56 3.64
C ASN A 205 18.63 6.07 3.30
N SER A 206 17.53 5.31 3.13
CA SER A 206 17.59 3.91 2.70
C SER A 206 18.09 3.74 1.24
N GLY A 207 18.03 4.80 0.44
CA GLY A 207 18.31 4.81 -1.00
C GLY A 207 17.10 4.54 -1.89
N LEU A 208 15.99 4.00 -1.35
CA LEU A 208 14.86 3.53 -2.14
C LEU A 208 14.11 4.66 -2.87
N ILE A 209 14.03 5.86 -2.28
CA ILE A 209 13.48 7.04 -2.97
C ILE A 209 14.39 7.46 -4.13
N SER A 210 15.72 7.37 -3.96
CA SER A 210 16.67 7.67 -5.03
C SER A 210 16.54 6.68 -6.18
N ASP A 211 16.33 5.39 -5.88
CA ASP A 211 16.13 4.36 -6.90
C ASP A 211 14.85 4.63 -7.72
N LEU A 212 13.73 4.96 -7.04
CA LEU A 212 12.47 5.38 -7.69
C LEU A 212 12.66 6.59 -8.61
N ILE A 213 13.38 7.61 -8.15
CA ILE A 213 13.68 8.81 -8.94
C ILE A 213 14.61 8.47 -10.12
N GLY A 214 15.55 7.56 -9.92
CA GLY A 214 16.42 7.05 -10.98
C GLY A 214 15.63 6.39 -12.11
N GLU A 215 14.62 5.58 -11.77
CA GLU A 215 13.71 4.99 -12.75
C GLU A 215 12.85 6.04 -13.46
N LEU A 216 12.33 7.05 -12.74
CA LEU A 216 11.60 8.16 -13.37
C LEU A 216 12.45 8.93 -14.39
N THR A 217 13.73 9.11 -14.10
CA THR A 217 14.63 9.94 -14.92
C THR A 217 15.49 9.14 -15.91
N GLY A 218 15.34 7.81 -15.93
CA GLY A 218 16.02 6.92 -16.85
C GLY A 218 15.39 6.89 -18.25
N ASP A 219 15.92 6.04 -19.12
CA ASP A 219 15.58 6.00 -20.56
C ASP A 219 14.33 5.18 -20.89
N ASP A 220 13.91 4.27 -20.01
CA ASP A 220 12.74 3.43 -20.24
C ASP A 220 11.44 4.25 -20.09
N VAL A 221 10.79 4.50 -21.22
CA VAL A 221 9.58 5.31 -21.32
C VAL A 221 8.39 4.74 -20.54
N LEU A 222 8.24 3.42 -20.49
CA LEU A 222 7.11 2.78 -19.79
C LEU A 222 7.33 2.80 -18.28
N VAL A 223 8.57 2.56 -17.85
CA VAL A 223 9.00 2.71 -16.46
C VAL A 223 8.77 4.15 -15.99
N ARG A 224 9.23 5.13 -16.77
CA ARG A 224 9.02 6.55 -16.52
C ARG A 224 7.53 6.90 -16.35
N ALA A 225 6.68 6.44 -17.27
CA ALA A 225 5.24 6.67 -17.23
C ALA A 225 4.56 6.04 -15.99
N THR A 226 5.14 4.98 -15.43
CA THR A 226 4.66 4.34 -14.20
C THR A 226 5.17 5.06 -12.95
N CYS A 227 6.46 5.42 -12.90
CA CYS A 227 7.08 6.08 -11.75
C CYS A 227 6.49 7.45 -11.44
N ILE A 228 6.04 8.20 -12.46
CA ILE A 228 5.50 9.55 -12.26
C ILE A 228 4.25 9.54 -11.39
N GLU A 229 3.43 8.49 -11.40
CA GLU A 229 2.25 8.40 -10.52
C GLU A 229 2.65 8.37 -9.04
N MET A 230 3.68 7.59 -8.71
CA MET A 230 4.23 7.49 -7.35
C MET A 230 4.93 8.78 -6.91
N VAL A 231 5.70 9.42 -7.81
CA VAL A 231 6.34 10.70 -7.52
C VAL A 231 5.30 11.82 -7.37
N THR A 232 4.21 11.78 -8.14
CA THR A 232 3.06 12.68 -7.96
C THR A 232 2.42 12.46 -6.60
N SER A 233 2.19 11.21 -6.17
CA SER A 233 1.66 10.90 -4.83
C SER A 233 2.53 11.50 -3.72
N LEU A 234 3.86 11.34 -3.80
CA LEU A 234 4.79 11.96 -2.85
C LEU A 234 4.67 13.49 -2.82
N ALA A 235 4.54 14.13 -3.99
CA ALA A 235 4.36 15.58 -4.15
C ALA A 235 3.01 16.12 -3.61
N HIS A 236 2.05 15.28 -3.24
CA HIS A 236 0.83 15.78 -2.58
C HIS A 236 1.12 16.31 -1.17
N THR A 237 2.19 15.85 -0.54
CA THR A 237 2.56 16.24 0.82
C THR A 237 3.54 17.42 0.83
N PRO A 238 3.46 18.34 1.82
CA PRO A 238 4.39 19.47 1.88
C PRO A 238 5.87 19.05 1.97
N HIS A 239 6.19 18.06 2.80
CA HIS A 239 7.55 17.55 2.97
C HIS A 239 8.04 16.78 1.73
N GLY A 240 7.16 16.05 1.03
CA GLY A 240 7.49 15.42 -0.24
C GLY A 240 7.81 16.44 -1.34
N ARG A 241 7.02 17.53 -1.46
CA ARG A 241 7.34 18.61 -2.40
C ARG A 241 8.66 19.30 -2.10
N GLN A 242 8.87 19.64 -0.84
CA GLN A 242 10.11 20.26 -0.40
C GLN A 242 11.32 19.37 -0.75
N TYR A 243 11.22 18.07 -0.48
CA TYR A 243 12.26 17.11 -0.83
C TYR A 243 12.50 17.06 -2.35
N LEU A 244 11.45 16.90 -3.17
CA LEU A 244 11.57 16.83 -4.62
C LEU A 244 12.17 18.12 -5.22
N ALA A 245 11.80 19.28 -4.70
CA ALA A 245 12.35 20.56 -5.10
C ALA A 245 13.84 20.68 -4.72
N GLN A 246 14.20 20.32 -3.48
CA GLN A 246 15.59 20.35 -3.01
C GLN A 246 16.51 19.39 -3.80
N GLN A 247 15.98 18.24 -4.22
CA GLN A 247 16.68 17.28 -5.06
C GLN A 247 16.69 17.67 -6.56
N GLY A 248 16.09 18.80 -6.93
CA GLY A 248 16.01 19.29 -8.31
C GLY A 248 15.16 18.41 -9.23
N ILE A 249 14.26 17.59 -8.67
CA ILE A 249 13.47 16.62 -9.46
C ILE A 249 12.38 17.32 -10.26
N ILE A 250 11.79 18.38 -9.70
CA ILE A 250 10.78 19.17 -10.40
C ILE A 250 11.38 19.82 -11.66
N ASP A 251 12.59 20.39 -11.55
CA ASP A 251 13.31 20.96 -12.70
C ASP A 251 13.67 19.86 -13.73
N LYS A 252 14.11 18.67 -13.28
CA LYS A 252 14.38 17.53 -14.18
C LYS A 252 13.13 17.09 -14.94
N ILE A 253 11.99 17.00 -14.26
CA ILE A 253 10.70 16.68 -14.85
C ILE A 253 10.33 17.74 -15.93
N SER A 254 10.54 19.03 -15.64
CA SER A 254 10.33 20.09 -16.64
C SER A 254 11.24 19.92 -17.87
N ASN A 255 12.52 19.59 -17.68
CA ASN A 255 13.45 19.34 -18.78
C ASN A 255 13.05 18.13 -19.65
N ILE A 256 12.44 17.09 -19.06
CA ILE A 256 11.90 15.95 -19.81
C ILE A 256 10.74 16.39 -20.70
N ILE A 257 9.87 17.29 -20.21
CA ILE A 257 8.78 17.88 -21.00
C ILE A 257 9.34 18.68 -22.18
N ILE A 258 10.40 19.47 -21.97
CA ILE A 258 11.07 20.22 -23.05
C ILE A 258 11.57 19.28 -24.15
N GLY A 259 12.20 18.17 -23.77
CA GLY A 259 12.71 17.18 -24.72
C GLY A 259 11.63 16.39 -25.48
N ALA A 260 10.37 16.42 -25.01
CA ALA A 260 9.29 15.58 -25.51
C ALA A 260 8.93 15.83 -26.98
N GLU A 261 9.16 17.04 -27.50
CA GLU A 261 8.93 17.36 -28.93
C GLU A 261 9.76 16.47 -29.87
N SER A 262 10.96 16.11 -29.43
CA SER A 262 11.91 15.31 -30.21
C SER A 262 11.81 13.81 -29.94
N ASP A 263 10.98 13.40 -28.96
CA ASP A 263 10.83 12.01 -28.56
C ASP A 263 9.57 11.40 -29.22
N PRO A 264 9.70 10.41 -30.13
CA PRO A 264 8.55 9.75 -30.76
C PRO A 264 7.68 8.96 -29.76
N PHE A 265 8.17 8.71 -28.54
CA PHE A 265 7.47 8.00 -27.48
C PHE A 265 6.93 8.93 -26.39
N SER A 266 7.03 10.26 -26.57
CA SER A 266 6.47 11.27 -25.66
C SER A 266 4.99 11.05 -25.34
N GLY A 267 4.26 10.47 -26.29
CA GLY A 267 2.87 10.02 -26.14
C GLY A 267 2.58 9.24 -24.85
N PHE A 268 3.52 8.41 -24.41
CA PHE A 268 3.33 7.51 -23.28
C PHE A 268 3.51 8.17 -21.91
N TYR A 269 4.35 9.20 -21.82
CA TYR A 269 4.76 9.75 -20.53
C TYR A 269 4.29 11.18 -20.30
N LEU A 270 4.16 11.99 -21.37
CA LEU A 270 3.80 13.40 -21.28
C LEU A 270 2.49 13.64 -20.51
N PRO A 271 1.39 12.86 -20.69
CA PRO A 271 0.17 13.02 -19.89
C PRO A 271 0.41 12.93 -18.39
N GLY A 272 1.29 12.02 -17.94
CA GLY A 272 1.63 11.86 -16.53
C GLY A 272 2.36 13.06 -15.96
N PHE A 273 3.30 13.64 -16.71
CA PHE A 273 4.04 14.83 -16.26
C PHE A 273 3.20 16.10 -16.27
N ILE A 274 2.28 16.24 -17.23
CA ILE A 274 1.31 17.34 -17.22
C ILE A 274 0.38 17.23 -16.01
N LYS A 275 -0.13 16.03 -15.69
CA LYS A 275 -0.88 15.79 -14.46
C LYS A 275 -0.06 16.13 -13.21
N PHE A 276 1.22 15.78 -13.18
CA PHE A 276 2.11 16.12 -12.06
C PHE A 276 2.14 17.64 -11.81
N PHE A 277 2.40 18.45 -12.84
CA PHE A 277 2.42 19.91 -12.70
C PHE A 277 1.04 20.51 -12.42
N GLY A 278 -0.02 19.95 -13.01
CA GLY A 278 -1.40 20.33 -12.69
C GLY A 278 -1.71 20.14 -11.20
N ASN A 279 -1.35 19.00 -10.61
CA ASN A 279 -1.49 18.76 -9.18
C ASN A 279 -0.61 19.72 -8.36
N LEU A 280 0.64 19.94 -8.78
CA LEU A 280 1.57 20.86 -8.12
C LEU A 280 1.01 22.29 -8.05
N ALA A 281 0.43 22.76 -9.15
CA ALA A 281 -0.23 24.06 -9.23
C ALA A 281 -1.43 24.19 -8.27
N VAL A 282 -2.18 23.10 -8.04
CA VAL A 282 -3.29 23.08 -7.08
C VAL A 282 -2.82 23.16 -5.63
N VAL A 283 -1.79 22.39 -5.29
CA VAL A 283 -1.35 22.25 -3.88
C VAL A 283 -0.43 23.36 -3.40
N ASP A 284 0.22 24.09 -4.32
CA ASP A 284 1.07 25.25 -4.01
C ASP A 284 0.42 26.56 -4.48
N SER A 285 0.67 26.97 -5.72
CA SER A 285 0.13 28.20 -6.31
C SER A 285 0.17 28.09 -7.83
N PRO A 286 -0.97 28.26 -8.53
CA PRO A 286 -0.99 28.25 -9.99
C PRO A 286 -0.05 29.29 -10.60
N GLN A 287 0.03 30.48 -10.02
CA GLN A 287 0.91 31.52 -10.52
C GLN A 287 2.38 31.13 -10.38
N GLN A 288 2.80 30.69 -9.19
CA GLN A 288 4.19 30.31 -8.95
C GLN A 288 4.64 29.17 -9.86
N ILE A 289 3.82 28.13 -10.01
CA ILE A 289 4.17 26.96 -10.81
C ILE A 289 4.23 27.32 -12.30
N CYS A 290 3.22 28.03 -12.83
CA CYS A 290 3.19 28.37 -14.25
C CYS A 290 4.24 29.42 -14.64
N GLU A 291 4.57 30.38 -13.77
CA GLU A 291 5.66 31.34 -14.04
C GLU A 291 7.04 30.68 -13.95
N ARG A 292 7.21 29.71 -13.04
CA ARG A 292 8.48 28.99 -12.88
C ARG A 292 8.72 27.98 -14.00
N TYR A 293 7.65 27.33 -14.48
CA TYR A 293 7.71 26.28 -15.50
C TYR A 293 6.78 26.61 -16.68
N PRO A 294 7.07 27.64 -17.50
CA PRO A 294 6.18 28.08 -18.57
C PRO A 294 5.91 27.01 -19.63
N VAL A 295 6.88 26.11 -19.87
CA VAL A 295 6.76 24.99 -20.82
C VAL A 295 5.60 24.06 -20.46
N PHE A 296 5.26 23.93 -19.17
CA PHE A 296 4.08 23.16 -18.76
C PHE A 296 2.81 23.74 -19.38
N MET A 297 2.64 25.07 -19.34
CA MET A 297 1.46 25.73 -19.92
C MET A 297 1.45 25.63 -21.44
N GLU A 298 2.59 25.84 -22.10
CA GLU A 298 2.74 25.67 -23.55
C GLU A 298 2.28 24.27 -23.98
N LYS A 299 2.76 23.22 -23.30
CA LYS A 299 2.37 21.84 -23.60
C LYS A 299 0.93 21.51 -23.26
N VAL A 300 0.36 22.10 -22.21
CA VAL A 300 -1.08 21.97 -21.93
C VAL A 300 -1.91 22.50 -23.11
N PHE A 301 -1.58 23.67 -23.66
CA PHE A 301 -2.31 24.23 -24.81
C PHE A 301 -2.13 23.41 -26.07
N GLU A 302 -0.91 22.99 -26.40
CA GLU A 302 -0.67 22.10 -27.54
C GLU A 302 -1.44 20.77 -27.42
N MET A 303 -1.44 20.17 -26.23
CA MET A 303 -2.19 18.95 -25.97
C MET A 303 -3.70 19.16 -26.09
N ALA A 304 -4.22 20.33 -25.72
CA ALA A 304 -5.64 20.68 -25.89
C ALA A 304 -6.05 20.80 -27.37
N GLU A 305 -5.10 21.06 -28.26
CA GLU A 305 -5.33 21.09 -29.72
C GLU A 305 -5.08 19.73 -30.39
N SER A 306 -4.55 18.75 -29.65
CA SER A 306 -4.22 17.43 -30.16
C SER A 306 -5.46 16.64 -30.60
N HIS A 307 -5.29 15.85 -31.67
CA HIS A 307 -6.28 14.86 -32.11
C HIS A 307 -6.27 13.57 -31.27
N ASP A 308 -5.25 13.38 -30.42
CA ASP A 308 -5.20 12.26 -29.48
C ASP A 308 -6.18 12.53 -28.31
N PRO A 309 -7.23 11.70 -28.13
CA PRO A 309 -8.21 11.91 -27.07
C PRO A 309 -7.62 11.88 -25.65
N THR A 310 -6.54 11.14 -25.44
CA THR A 310 -5.85 11.06 -24.14
C THR A 310 -5.13 12.37 -23.84
N MET A 311 -4.40 12.89 -24.83
CA MET A 311 -3.70 14.17 -24.69
C MET A 311 -4.68 15.31 -24.48
N ASN A 312 -5.70 15.38 -25.33
CA ASN A 312 -6.75 16.38 -25.26
C ASN A 312 -7.50 16.32 -23.92
N GLY A 313 -7.90 15.12 -23.49
CA GLY A 313 -8.60 14.93 -22.22
C GLY A 313 -7.79 15.40 -21.02
N VAL A 314 -6.51 15.02 -20.94
CA VAL A 314 -5.64 15.45 -19.84
C VAL A 314 -5.40 16.96 -19.84
N ALA A 315 -5.25 17.57 -21.01
CA ALA A 315 -5.10 19.02 -21.12
C ALA A 315 -6.36 19.76 -20.68
N VAL A 316 -7.53 19.33 -21.14
CA VAL A 316 -8.83 19.92 -20.76
C VAL A 316 -9.06 19.80 -19.25
N ASP A 317 -8.79 18.64 -18.65
CA ASP A 317 -8.88 18.43 -17.21
C ASP A 317 -7.94 19.38 -16.45
N THR A 318 -6.70 19.50 -16.92
CA THR A 318 -5.68 20.37 -16.33
C THR A 318 -6.08 21.85 -16.39
N LEU A 319 -6.58 22.31 -17.54
CA LEU A 319 -7.12 23.67 -17.71
C LEU A 319 -8.34 23.91 -16.81
N GLY A 320 -9.23 22.94 -16.68
CA GLY A 320 -10.39 23.00 -15.79
C GLY A 320 -9.98 23.14 -14.32
N ILE A 321 -8.98 22.39 -13.90
CA ILE A 321 -8.42 22.45 -12.54
C ILE A 321 -7.74 23.80 -12.30
N LEU A 322 -6.88 24.28 -13.20
CA LEU A 322 -6.25 25.60 -13.07
C LEU A 322 -7.31 26.72 -13.03
N GLY A 323 -8.28 26.66 -13.94
CA GLY A 323 -9.39 27.62 -14.02
C GLY A 323 -10.40 27.56 -12.87
N SER A 324 -10.26 26.60 -11.94
CA SER A 324 -11.14 26.49 -10.77
C SER A 324 -10.90 27.58 -9.72
N SER A 325 -9.70 28.19 -9.70
CA SER A 325 -9.32 29.26 -8.77
C SER A 325 -9.24 30.63 -9.46
N VAL A 326 -9.36 31.72 -8.69
CA VAL A 326 -9.22 33.09 -9.22
C VAL A 326 -7.81 33.32 -9.77
N GLU A 327 -6.79 32.87 -9.04
CA GLU A 327 -5.39 32.99 -9.42
C GLU A 327 -5.11 32.23 -10.72
N GLY A 328 -5.58 30.98 -10.84
CA GLY A 328 -5.39 30.21 -12.05
C GLY A 328 -6.12 30.80 -13.26
N LYS A 329 -7.30 31.41 -13.10
CA LYS A 329 -7.95 32.17 -14.18
C LYS A 329 -7.09 33.35 -14.65
N GLN A 330 -6.43 34.05 -13.74
CA GLN A 330 -5.53 35.16 -14.11
C GLN A 330 -4.29 34.65 -14.86
N VAL A 331 -3.74 33.51 -14.45
CA VAL A 331 -2.63 32.85 -15.16
C VAL A 331 -3.06 32.46 -16.58
N LEU A 332 -4.22 31.80 -16.71
CA LEU A 332 -4.76 31.40 -18.01
C LEU A 332 -5.02 32.60 -18.92
N GLN A 333 -5.56 33.70 -18.39
CA GLN A 333 -5.78 34.93 -19.15
C GLN A 333 -4.49 35.59 -19.64
N LYS A 334 -3.37 35.46 -18.90
CA LYS A 334 -2.06 35.97 -19.32
C LYS A 334 -1.41 35.08 -20.38
N ALA A 335 -1.74 33.79 -20.39
CA ALA A 335 -1.13 32.79 -21.25
C ALA A 335 -1.90 32.57 -22.57
N SER A 336 -3.18 32.94 -22.62
CA SER A 336 -4.03 33.01 -23.84
C SER A 336 -3.83 34.29 -24.63
#